data_AF-A0A7X8LFL9-F1
#
_entry.id   AF-A0A7X8LFL9-F1
#
_cell.length_a   1.000
_cell.length_b   1.000
_cell.length_c   1.000
_cell.angle_alpha   90.00
_cell.angle_beta   90.00
_cell.angle_gamma   90.00
#
_symmetry.space_group_name_H-M   'P 1'
#
loop_
_entity.id
_entity.type
_entity.pdbx_description
1 polymer ?
#
loop_
_entity_poly.entity_id
_entity_poly.type
_entity_poly.pdbx_seq_one_letter_code
_entity_poly.pdbx_strand_id
1 'polypeptide(L)'
;MELNIVGENLIRVEALSKVTGKAIYPQDVYLDNMLYGKTLRSTIAHGYITVDTSEAEKIDGVVKIFTSKDVASNCHGVVFKDQEVFTSKKVKRI
;
A
#
# COMPACT_ATOMS: atom_id res chain seq x y z
N MET A 1 20.87 -28.92 -27.03
CA MET A 1 20.37 -27.54 -27.19
C MET A 1 21.50 -26.64 -26.74
N GLU A 2 22.12 -25.90 -27.66
CA GLU A 2 23.15 -24.91 -27.30
C GLU A 2 22.48 -23.68 -26.67
N LEU A 3 23.01 -23.24 -25.53
CA LEU A 3 22.51 -22.07 -24.82
C LEU A 3 23.51 -20.93 -25.05
N ASN A 4 23.20 -20.07 -26.02
CA ASN A 4 24.15 -19.06 -26.53
C ASN A 4 24.45 -17.90 -25.55
N ILE A 5 23.74 -17.80 -24.43
CA ILE A 5 23.81 -16.65 -23.50
C ILE A 5 23.80 -17.06 -22.03
N VAL A 6 23.67 -18.35 -21.72
CA VAL A 6 23.57 -18.81 -20.33
C VAL A 6 24.97 -18.83 -19.73
N GLY A 7 25.16 -18.07 -18.65
CA GLY A 7 26.46 -17.89 -17.99
C GLY A 7 27.23 -16.64 -18.43
N GLU A 8 26.76 -15.94 -19.47
CA GLU A 8 27.41 -14.73 -19.98
C GLU A 8 27.07 -13.49 -19.14
N ASN A 9 28.04 -12.58 -18.98
CA ASN A 9 27.86 -11.30 -18.30
C ASN A 9 27.28 -10.23 -19.24
N LEU A 10 25.98 -10.34 -19.52
CA LEU A 10 25.28 -9.41 -20.39
C LEU A 10 24.62 -8.26 -19.62
N ILE A 11 24.50 -7.10 -20.26
CA ILE A 11 23.75 -5.97 -19.71
C ILE A 11 22.27 -6.35 -19.61
N ARG A 12 21.71 -6.23 -18.39
CA ARG A 12 20.27 -6.46 -18.16
C ARG A 12 19.43 -5.49 -18.96
N VAL A 13 18.30 -5.97 -19.50
CA VAL A 13 17.39 -5.23 -20.37
C VAL A 13 17.00 -3.87 -19.78
N GLU A 14 16.75 -3.81 -18.49
CA GLU A 14 16.32 -2.62 -17.77
C GLU A 14 17.46 -1.82 -17.12
N ALA A 15 18.72 -2.21 -17.31
CA ALA A 15 19.86 -1.56 -16.64
C ALA A 15 19.95 -0.08 -17.02
N LEU A 16 19.88 0.22 -18.32
CA LEU A 16 20.05 1.58 -18.82
C LEU A 16 18.96 2.53 -18.29
N SER A 17 17.69 2.12 -18.30
CA SER A 17 16.59 2.97 -17.82
C SER A 17 16.68 3.25 -16.32
N LYS A 18 17.11 2.26 -15.52
CA LYS A 18 17.32 2.43 -14.07
C LYS A 18 18.46 3.39 -13.75
N VAL A 19 19.61 3.27 -14.42
CA VAL A 19 20.77 4.13 -14.13
C VAL A 19 20.66 5.54 -14.71
N THR A 20 19.72 5.76 -15.64
CA THR A 20 19.47 7.08 -16.25
C THR A 20 18.26 7.80 -15.66
N GLY A 21 17.58 7.21 -14.67
CA GLY A 21 16.36 7.77 -14.08
C GLY A 21 15.15 7.78 -15.04
N LYS A 22 15.19 6.98 -16.11
CA LYS A 22 14.11 6.85 -17.10
C LYS A 22 13.14 5.71 -16.79
N ALA A 23 13.49 4.84 -15.84
CA ALA A 23 12.58 3.80 -15.37
C ALA A 23 11.42 4.45 -14.61
N ILE A 24 10.19 4.09 -14.99
CA ILE A 24 8.97 4.56 -14.32
C ILE A 24 8.61 3.61 -13.19
N TYR A 25 8.48 4.15 -11.98
CA TYR A 25 8.01 3.47 -10.79
C TYR A 25 6.61 3.98 -10.42
N PRO A 26 5.86 3.26 -9.54
CA PRO A 26 4.51 3.67 -9.19
C PRO A 26 4.39 5.10 -8.65
N GLN A 27 5.42 5.62 -8.01
CA GLN A 27 5.45 6.99 -7.46
C GLN A 27 5.69 8.07 -8.54
N ASP A 28 6.15 7.69 -9.73
CA ASP A 28 6.36 8.59 -10.86
C ASP A 28 5.08 8.79 -11.70
N VAL A 29 4.02 8.04 -11.39
CA VAL A 29 2.75 8.07 -12.12
C VAL A 29 1.82 9.12 -11.51
N TYR A 30 1.42 10.09 -12.32
CA TYR A 30 0.48 11.15 -11.96
C TYR A 30 -0.71 11.12 -12.92
N LEU A 31 -1.93 11.27 -12.37
CA LEU A 31 -3.17 11.27 -13.13
C LEU A 31 -3.96 12.53 -12.81
N ASP A 32 -4.70 13.04 -13.80
CA ASP A 32 -5.60 14.18 -13.59
C ASP A 32 -6.64 13.84 -12.52
N ASN A 33 -6.85 14.78 -11.59
CA ASN A 33 -7.76 14.64 -10.44
C ASN A 33 -7.42 13.48 -9.48
N MET A 34 -6.17 13.02 -9.44
CA MET A 34 -5.76 11.99 -8.47
C MET A 34 -5.89 12.48 -7.02
N LEU A 35 -6.40 11.61 -6.15
CA LEU A 35 -6.45 11.85 -4.71
C LEU A 35 -5.20 11.31 -4.02
N TYR A 36 -4.83 11.91 -2.90
CA TYR A 36 -3.75 11.44 -2.04
C TYR A 36 -4.31 10.61 -0.88
N GLY A 37 -3.70 9.46 -0.64
CA GLY A 37 -4.04 8.59 0.49
C GLY A 37 -3.04 8.69 1.62
N LYS A 38 -3.53 8.65 2.87
CA LYS A 38 -2.70 8.51 4.07
C LYS A 38 -3.33 7.48 5.00
N THR A 39 -2.51 6.65 5.63
CA THR A 39 -2.95 5.64 6.59
C THR A 39 -2.64 6.09 8.02
N LEU A 40 -3.67 6.13 8.88
CA LEU A 40 -3.47 6.21 10.33
C LEU A 40 -3.07 4.83 10.86
N ARG A 41 -1.95 4.75 11.57
CA ARG A 41 -1.43 3.50 12.16
C ARG A 41 -1.56 3.53 13.68
N SER A 42 -1.60 2.35 14.27
CA SER A 42 -1.63 2.22 15.73
C SER A 42 -0.34 2.76 16.35
N THR A 43 -0.46 3.41 17.50
CA THR A 43 0.69 3.80 18.33
C THR A 43 1.03 2.76 19.40
N ILE A 44 0.22 1.71 19.52
CA ILE A 44 0.40 0.62 20.48
C ILE A 44 0.53 -0.72 19.77
N ALA A 45 1.33 -1.62 20.34
CA ALA A 45 1.56 -2.94 19.75
C ALA A 45 0.33 -3.85 19.82
N HIS A 46 -0.49 -3.73 20.86
CA HIS A 46 -1.62 -4.62 21.06
C HIS A 46 -2.66 -4.01 22.00
N GLY A 47 -3.91 -3.92 21.55
CA GLY A 47 -4.99 -3.32 22.34
C GLY A 47 -6.31 -3.27 21.60
N TYR A 48 -7.39 -3.07 22.34
CA TYR A 48 -8.70 -2.80 21.75
C TYR A 48 -8.79 -1.32 21.37
N ILE A 49 -9.45 -1.03 20.25
CA ILE A 49 -9.56 0.33 19.71
C ILE A 49 -11.01 0.70 19.42
N THR A 50 -11.25 2.00 19.44
CA THR A 50 -12.38 2.66 18.80
C THR A 50 -11.84 3.74 17.88
N VAL A 51 -12.61 4.09 16.84
CA VAL A 51 -12.23 5.11 15.86
C VAL A 51 -13.41 6.07 15.71
N ASP A 52 -13.13 7.36 15.83
CA ASP A 52 -14.04 8.45 15.53
C ASP A 52 -13.40 9.32 14.43
N THR A 53 -14.13 9.49 13.33
CA THR A 53 -13.69 10.24 12.14
C THR A 53 -14.33 11.62 12.06
N SER A 54 -15.23 11.97 12.97
CA SER A 54 -16.12 13.13 12.86
C SER A 54 -15.40 14.46 12.70
N GLU A 55 -14.31 14.69 13.42
CA GLU A 55 -13.53 15.93 13.29
C GLU A 55 -12.70 15.95 12.00
N ALA A 56 -12.15 14.80 11.60
CA ALA A 56 -11.32 14.71 10.40
C ALA A 56 -12.15 14.87 9.11
N GLU A 57 -13.41 14.41 9.11
CA GLU A 57 -14.35 14.58 8.00
C GLU A 57 -14.74 16.05 7.74
N LYS A 58 -14.56 16.94 8.72
CA LYS A 58 -14.86 18.37 8.58
C LYS A 58 -13.72 19.18 7.97
N ILE A 59 -12.54 18.59 7.81
CA ILE A 59 -11.36 19.29 7.30
C ILE A 59 -11.51 19.49 5.79
N ASP A 60 -11.35 20.74 5.34
CA ASP A 60 -11.37 21.07 3.92
C ASP A 60 -10.28 20.30 3.15
N GLY A 61 -10.65 19.77 1.98
CA GLY A 61 -9.80 18.88 1.17
C GLY A 61 -9.81 17.40 1.57
N VAL A 62 -10.43 16.99 2.68
CA VAL A 62 -10.66 15.57 2.98
C VAL A 62 -11.83 15.08 2.14
N VAL A 63 -11.53 14.27 1.12
CA VAL A 63 -12.57 13.73 0.23
C VAL A 63 -13.34 12.57 0.87
N LYS A 64 -12.64 11.68 1.57
CA LYS A 64 -13.25 10.53 2.24
C LYS A 64 -12.29 9.92 3.26
N ILE A 65 -12.85 9.39 4.36
CA ILE A 65 -12.15 8.52 5.31
C ILE A 65 -12.76 7.13 5.20
N PHE A 66 -11.91 6.11 5.11
CA PHE A 66 -12.31 4.71 5.07
C PHE A 66 -11.93 4.02 6.37
N THR A 67 -12.82 3.18 6.87
CA THR A 67 -12.63 2.35 8.06
C THR A 67 -12.90 0.89 7.73
N SER A 68 -12.79 0.00 8.72
CA SER A 68 -13.18 -1.40 8.55
C SER A 68 -14.64 -1.60 8.11
N LYS A 69 -15.51 -0.61 8.35
CA LYS A 69 -16.93 -0.65 7.97
C LYS A 69 -17.13 -0.51 6.46
N ASP A 70 -16.17 0.07 5.76
CA ASP A 70 -16.22 0.30 4.31
C ASP A 70 -15.65 -0.87 3.49
N VAL A 71 -15.16 -1.92 4.16
CA VAL A 71 -14.53 -3.08 3.52
C VAL A 71 -15.52 -4.23 3.45
N ALA A 72 -15.92 -4.63 2.23
CA ALA A 72 -16.89 -5.70 2.02
C ALA A 72 -16.45 -7.06 2.62
N SER A 73 -15.17 -7.40 2.51
CA SER A 73 -14.57 -8.58 3.14
C SER A 73 -13.27 -8.18 3.84
N ASN A 74 -13.35 -7.96 5.16
CA ASN A 74 -12.24 -7.42 5.96
C ASN A 74 -11.25 -8.49 6.44
N CYS A 75 -10.85 -9.42 5.57
CA CYS A 75 -9.83 -10.42 5.86
C CYS A 75 -8.97 -10.76 4.63
N HIS A 76 -7.66 -10.85 4.82
CA HIS A 76 -6.68 -11.12 3.77
C HIS A 76 -5.44 -11.86 4.32
N GLY A 77 -4.58 -12.25 3.39
CA GLY A 77 -3.28 -12.88 3.64
C GLY A 77 -2.95 -13.92 2.56
N VAL A 78 -1.67 -14.18 2.34
CA VAL A 78 -1.20 -15.02 1.21
C VAL A 78 -1.59 -16.49 1.43
N VAL A 79 -1.36 -17.00 2.64
CA VAL A 79 -1.66 -18.38 3.03
C VAL A 79 -2.92 -18.43 3.90
N PHE A 80 -2.89 -17.76 5.05
CA PHE A 80 -4.02 -17.66 5.97
C PHE A 80 -4.73 -16.31 5.80
N LYS A 81 -6.06 -16.28 5.98
CA LYS A 81 -6.87 -15.05 5.89
C LYS A 81 -7.09 -14.44 7.28
N ASP A 82 -5.99 -14.18 7.99
CA ASP A 82 -5.98 -13.77 9.40
C ASP A 82 -5.70 -12.28 9.63
N GLN A 83 -5.43 -11.53 8.55
CA GLN A 83 -5.11 -10.10 8.58
C GLN A 83 -6.31 -9.29 8.13
N GLU A 84 -6.75 -8.32 8.92
CA GLU A 84 -7.77 -7.38 8.50
C GLU A 84 -7.17 -6.31 7.57
N VAL A 85 -7.95 -5.82 6.61
CA VAL A 85 -7.53 -4.70 5.72
C VAL A 85 -7.40 -3.43 6.57
N PHE A 86 -8.45 -3.12 7.33
CA PHE A 86 -8.41 -2.10 8.39
C PHE A 86 -8.81 -2.74 9.72
N THR A 87 -8.07 -2.43 10.78
CA THR A 87 -8.33 -3.00 12.11
C THR A 87 -9.73 -2.60 12.60
N SER A 88 -10.57 -3.59 12.90
CA SER A 88 -11.97 -3.34 13.30
C SER A 88 -12.17 -3.19 14.81
N LYS A 89 -11.40 -3.95 15.59
CA LYS A 89 -11.61 -4.08 17.03
C LYS A 89 -10.33 -4.10 17.84
N LYS A 90 -9.30 -4.81 17.35
CA LYS A 90 -8.11 -5.13 18.14
C LYS A 90 -6.85 -5.06 17.31
N VAL A 91 -5.95 -4.16 17.70
CA VAL A 91 -4.61 -4.07 17.15
C VAL A 91 -3.78 -5.25 17.65
N LYS A 92 -2.97 -5.83 16.74
CA LYS A 92 -2.06 -6.94 17.01
C LYS A 92 -0.58 -6.62 16.69
N ARG A 93 -0.31 -5.43 16.13
CA ARG A 93 1.00 -4.91 15.74
C ARG A 93 0.94 -3.39 15.52
N ILE A 94 2.09 -2.70 15.62
CA ILE A 94 2.26 -1.29 15.24
C ILE A 94 2.22 -1.16 13.71
#